data_AF-A0A7C2N8H5-F1
#
_entry.id   AF-A0A7C2N8H5-F1
#
_cell.length_a   1.000
_cell.length_b   1.000
_cell.length_c   1.000
_cell.angle_alpha   90.00
_cell.angle_beta   90.00
_cell.angle_gamma   90.00
#
_symmetry.space_group_name_H-M   'P 1'
#
loop_
_entity.id
_entity.type
_entity.pdbx_description
1 polymer ?
#
loop_
_entity_poly.entity_id
_entity_poly.type
_entity_poly.pdbx_seq_one_letter_code
_entity_poly.pdbx_strand_id
1 'polypeptide(L)'
;MRARILLETSSLVSERKYRGDRLVRPWVEHLAAHVTGGPLTSVVISPAGEVELQPLAREEAEARLTELLAAWDEGMRRPLPLAVKTALAWLNGGATAARKEYEGDGFKQKGEVDRSDYLRRLWPRFDQLTEGGGFQRLADHLLGPLQQAVHVKAEGKGKEQDQ
;
A
#
# COMPACT_ATOMS: atom_id res chain seq x y z
N MET A 1 21.36 -0.32 -16.32
CA MET A 1 19.95 -0.09 -15.91
C MET A 1 19.44 -1.41 -15.34
N ARG A 2 19.00 -1.45 -14.07
CA ARG A 2 18.50 -2.67 -13.42
C ARG A 2 16.97 -2.59 -13.38
N ALA A 3 16.30 -3.67 -13.78
CA ALA A 3 14.85 -3.77 -13.73
C ALA A 3 14.46 -5.09 -13.05
N ARG A 4 13.43 -5.03 -12.19
CA ARG A 4 12.85 -6.20 -11.53
C ARG A 4 11.40 -6.34 -11.97
N ILE A 5 11.03 -7.51 -12.51
CA ILE A 5 9.65 -7.82 -12.91
C ILE A 5 9.06 -8.80 -11.91
N LEU A 6 7.91 -8.44 -11.34
CA LEU A 6 7.11 -9.28 -10.46
C LEU A 6 5.80 -9.63 -11.15
N LEU A 7 5.55 -10.93 -11.28
CA LEU A 7 4.28 -11.47 -11.77
C LEU A 7 3.41 -11.82 -10.56
N GLU A 8 2.30 -11.12 -10.39
CA GLU A 8 1.27 -11.50 -9.42
C GLU A 8 0.11 -12.22 -10.12
N THR A 9 -0.22 -13.42 -9.63
CA THR A 9 -1.34 -14.24 -10.12
C THR A 9 -2.70 -13.81 -9.52
N SER A 10 -2.67 -12.93 -8.51
CA SER A 10 -3.87 -12.35 -7.92
C SER A 10 -4.18 -11.00 -8.56
N SER A 11 -5.46 -10.65 -8.72
CA SER A 11 -5.82 -9.38 -9.36
C SER A 11 -5.34 -8.18 -8.51
N LEU A 12 -4.27 -7.51 -8.97
CA LEU A 12 -3.78 -6.25 -8.36
C LEU A 12 -4.77 -5.09 -8.58
N VAL A 13 -5.68 -5.21 -9.55
CA VAL A 13 -6.73 -4.23 -9.82
C VAL A 13 -8.10 -4.89 -9.67
N SER A 14 -8.96 -4.22 -8.92
CA SER A 14 -10.40 -4.49 -8.88
C SER A 14 -11.11 -3.18 -9.25
N GLU A 15 -11.96 -3.23 -10.28
CA GLU A 15 -12.78 -2.07 -10.72
C GLU A 15 -11.99 -0.76 -10.95
N ARG A 16 -10.89 -0.81 -11.72
CA ARG A 16 -10.02 0.35 -12.04
C ARG A 16 -9.36 1.04 -10.82
N LYS A 17 -9.43 0.44 -9.63
CA LYS A 17 -8.69 0.88 -8.44
C LYS A 17 -7.67 -0.18 -8.05
N TYR A 18 -6.42 0.24 -7.89
CA TYR A 18 -5.36 -0.67 -7.44
C TYR A 18 -5.58 -1.06 -5.99
N ARG A 19 -5.36 -2.33 -5.71
CA ARG A 19 -5.30 -2.90 -4.36
C ARG A 19 -3.95 -2.52 -3.75
N GLY A 20 -3.84 -1.29 -3.24
CA GLY A 20 -2.58 -0.79 -2.66
C GLY A 20 -2.04 -1.67 -1.53
N ASP A 21 -2.91 -2.44 -0.85
CA ASP A 21 -2.53 -3.48 0.12
C ASP A 21 -1.59 -4.54 -0.49
N ARG A 22 -1.74 -4.84 -1.78
CA ARG A 22 -0.87 -5.79 -2.49
C ARG A 22 0.49 -5.20 -2.85
N LEU A 23 0.57 -3.88 -3.03
CA LEU A 23 1.81 -3.19 -3.39
C LEU A 23 2.77 -2.99 -2.22
N VAL A 24 2.30 -3.20 -0.97
CA VAL A 24 3.14 -3.10 0.23
C VAL A 24 4.34 -4.03 0.15
N ARG A 25 4.15 -5.30 -0.24
CA ARG A 25 5.27 -6.26 -0.34
C ARG A 25 6.27 -5.88 -1.45
N PRO A 26 5.84 -5.64 -2.71
CA PRO A 26 6.72 -5.14 -3.77
C PRO A 26 7.48 -3.86 -3.38
N TRP A 27 6.85 -2.96 -2.62
CA TRP A 27 7.47 -1.74 -2.14
C TRP A 27 8.64 -1.99 -1.19
N VAL A 28 8.46 -2.80 -0.16
CA VAL A 28 9.54 -3.14 0.78
C VAL A 28 10.72 -3.80 0.05
N GLU A 29 10.43 -4.71 -0.88
CA GLU A 29 11.46 -5.37 -1.68
C GLU A 29 12.18 -4.39 -2.63
N HIS A 30 11.46 -3.42 -3.20
CA HIS A 30 12.04 -2.37 -4.04
C HIS A 30 13.01 -1.48 -3.24
N LEU A 31 12.63 -1.09 -2.02
CA LEU A 31 13.51 -0.34 -1.11
C LEU A 31 14.77 -1.14 -0.76
N ALA A 32 14.62 -2.39 -0.32
CA ALA A 32 15.76 -3.24 0.04
C ALA A 32 16.72 -3.46 -1.14
N ALA A 33 16.19 -3.57 -2.36
CA ALA A 33 17.01 -3.75 -3.56
C ALA A 33 17.80 -2.47 -3.95
N HIS A 34 17.30 -1.28 -3.61
CA HIS A 34 18.06 -0.03 -3.73
C HIS A 34 19.23 0.04 -2.75
N VAL A 35 19.00 -0.34 -1.49
CA VAL A 35 20.04 -0.33 -0.44
C VAL A 35 21.18 -1.29 -0.78
N THR A 36 20.86 -2.47 -1.33
CA THR A 36 21.84 -3.55 -1.56
C THR A 36 22.55 -3.48 -2.93
N GLY A 37 21.99 -2.79 -3.93
CA GLY A 37 22.60 -2.77 -5.26
C GLY A 37 22.32 -1.53 -6.13
N GLY A 38 21.87 -0.43 -5.52
CA GLY A 38 21.66 0.84 -6.21
C GLY A 38 20.37 0.94 -7.04
N PRO A 39 20.19 2.05 -7.78
CA PRO A 39 18.91 2.41 -8.42
C PRO A 39 18.34 1.34 -9.35
N LEU A 40 17.04 1.04 -9.21
CA LEU A 40 16.32 0.10 -10.06
C LEU A 40 14.85 0.48 -10.25
N THR A 41 14.28 0.07 -11.37
CA THR A 41 12.83 0.14 -11.60
C THR A 41 12.20 -1.20 -11.25
N SER A 42 11.14 -1.21 -10.44
CA SER A 42 10.34 -2.42 -10.21
C SER A 42 9.02 -2.32 -10.95
N VAL A 43 8.75 -3.29 -11.81
CA VAL A 43 7.49 -3.41 -12.54
C VAL A 43 6.69 -4.56 -11.96
N VAL A 44 5.48 -4.29 -11.49
CA VAL A 44 4.55 -5.28 -10.97
C VAL A 44 3.41 -5.45 -11.97
N ILE A 45 3.35 -6.62 -12.60
CA ILE A 45 2.37 -6.95 -13.65
C ILE A 45 1.32 -7.88 -13.05
N SER A 46 0.04 -7.55 -13.30
CA SER A 46 -1.09 -8.44 -13.04
C SER A 46 -2.01 -8.52 -14.25
N PRO A 47 -2.93 -9.50 -14.30
CA PRO A 47 -3.97 -9.57 -15.32
C PRO A 47 -4.89 -8.34 -15.43
N ALA A 48 -4.76 -7.39 -14.50
CA ALA A 48 -5.67 -6.26 -14.38
C ALA A 48 -4.94 -4.90 -14.50
N GLY A 49 -3.62 -4.90 -14.74
CA GLY A 49 -2.80 -3.70 -14.96
C GLY A 49 -1.33 -3.84 -14.54
N GLU A 50 -0.54 -2.85 -14.91
CA GLU A 50 0.90 -2.73 -14.60
C GLU A 50 1.16 -1.52 -13.68
N VAL A 51 1.95 -1.75 -12.63
CA VAL A 51 2.47 -0.71 -11.74
C VAL A 51 3.96 -0.61 -11.89
N GLU A 52 4.44 0.61 -12.08
CA GLU A 52 5.86 0.91 -12.14
C GLU A 52 6.27 1.70 -10.87
N LEU A 53 7.23 1.16 -10.13
CA LEU A 53 7.92 1.85 -9.05
C LEU A 53 9.23 2.41 -9.62
N GLN A 54 9.32 3.73 -9.65
CA GLN A 54 10.46 4.44 -10.23
C GLN A 54 11.70 4.32 -9.33
N PRO A 55 12.91 4.41 -9.91
CA PRO A 55 14.13 4.42 -9.12
C PRO A 55 14.15 5.56 -8.11
N LEU A 56 14.60 5.26 -6.90
CA LEU A 56 14.79 6.22 -5.82
C LEU A 56 16.29 6.52 -5.63
N ALA A 57 16.60 7.67 -5.04
CA ALA A 57 17.92 7.89 -4.49
C ALA A 57 18.19 6.85 -3.40
N ARG A 58 19.44 6.38 -3.28
CA ARG A 58 19.78 5.35 -2.30
C ARG A 58 19.48 5.82 -0.88
N GLU A 59 19.82 7.07 -0.58
CA GLU A 59 19.63 7.70 0.72
C GLU A 59 18.13 7.79 1.08
N GLU A 60 17.29 8.09 0.08
CA GLU A 60 15.84 8.09 0.25
C GLU A 60 15.32 6.67 0.53
N ALA A 61 15.78 5.67 -0.23
CA ALA A 61 15.39 4.29 -0.02
C ALA A 61 15.81 3.75 1.36
N GLU A 62 17.02 4.10 1.81
CA GLU A 62 17.54 3.76 3.14
C GLU A 62 16.70 4.41 4.25
N ALA A 63 16.36 5.70 4.12
CA ALA A 63 15.50 6.39 5.08
C ALA A 63 14.11 5.76 5.19
N ARG A 64 13.46 5.45 4.05
CA ARG A 64 12.14 4.81 4.03
C ARG A 64 12.16 3.40 4.58
N LEU A 65 13.19 2.62 4.27
CA LEU A 65 13.34 1.27 4.83
C LEU A 65 13.56 1.33 6.35
N THR A 66 14.33 2.32 6.82
CA THR A 66 14.56 2.53 8.26
C THR A 66 13.26 2.89 8.99
N GLU A 67 12.42 3.77 8.42
CA GLU A 67 11.10 4.09 8.97
C GLU A 67 10.20 2.87 9.10
N LEU A 68 10.18 1.99 8.08
CA LEU A 68 9.42 0.74 8.11
C LEU A 68 9.93 -0.22 9.19
N LEU A 69 11.26 -0.34 9.34
CA LEU A 69 11.87 -1.18 10.37
C LEU A 69 11.60 -0.64 11.79
N ALA A 70 11.63 0.67 11.97
CA ALA A 70 11.29 1.30 13.25
C ALA A 70 9.82 1.07 13.62
N ALA A 71 8.91 1.22 12.66
CA ALA A 71 7.50 0.88 12.86
C ALA A 71 7.31 -0.60 13.16
N TRP A 72 8.02 -1.50 12.48
CA TRP A 72 7.97 -2.92 12.78
C TRP A 72 8.44 -3.23 14.21
N ASP A 73 9.57 -2.67 14.65
CA ASP A 73 10.05 -2.82 16.04
C ASP A 73 9.04 -2.29 17.07
N GLU A 74 8.40 -1.14 16.81
CA GLU A 74 7.32 -0.61 17.64
C GLU A 74 6.13 -1.59 17.69
N GLY A 75 5.72 -2.14 16.54
CA GLY A 75 4.63 -3.10 16.42
C GLY A 75 4.87 -4.44 17.09
N MET A 76 6.14 -4.82 17.28
CA MET A 76 6.53 -6.00 18.04
C MET A 76 6.42 -5.78 19.56
N ARG A 77 6.39 -4.52 20.02
CA ARG A 77 6.31 -4.16 21.45
C ARG A 77 4.92 -3.75 21.89
N ARG A 78 4.15 -3.16 20.98
CA ARG A 78 2.77 -2.73 21.25
C ARG A 78 1.95 -2.79 19.96
N PRO A 79 0.63 -2.97 20.06
CA PRO A 79 -0.21 -2.92 18.88
C PRO A 79 -0.15 -1.54 18.21
N LEU A 80 0.07 -1.52 16.89
CA LEU A 80 0.01 -0.33 16.06
C LEU A 80 -1.42 -0.06 15.56
N PRO A 81 -1.92 1.18 15.66
CA PRO A 81 -3.21 1.57 15.10
C PRO A 81 -3.10 1.79 13.58
N LEU A 82 -2.75 0.74 12.83
CA LEU A 82 -2.61 0.81 11.37
C LEU A 82 -3.41 -0.29 10.68
N ALA A 83 -4.54 0.11 10.10
CA ALA A 83 -5.33 -0.71 9.19
C ALA A 83 -5.00 -0.28 7.75
N VAL A 84 -4.32 -1.14 6.98
CA VAL A 84 -3.62 -0.76 5.74
C VAL A 84 -4.60 -0.28 4.66
N LYS A 85 -5.73 -0.97 4.48
CA LYS A 85 -6.71 -0.57 3.44
C LYS A 85 -7.37 0.75 3.80
N THR A 86 -7.71 0.89 5.07
CA THR A 86 -8.27 2.11 5.66
C THR A 86 -7.30 3.28 5.55
N ALA A 87 -6.00 3.05 5.79
CA ALA A 87 -4.96 4.05 5.62
C ALA A 87 -4.78 4.47 4.16
N LEU A 88 -4.83 3.54 3.21
CA LEU A 88 -4.83 3.88 1.79
C LEU A 88 -6.09 4.64 1.37
N ALA A 89 -7.26 4.27 1.89
CA ALA A 89 -8.50 5.01 1.66
C ALA A 89 -8.43 6.43 2.26
N TRP A 90 -7.83 6.58 3.45
CA TRP A 90 -7.54 7.88 4.07
C TRP A 90 -6.68 8.76 3.18
N LEU A 91 -5.58 8.23 2.65
CA LEU A 91 -4.67 8.99 1.79
C LEU A 91 -5.30 9.41 0.44
N ASN A 92 -6.29 8.66 -0.06
CA ASN A 92 -6.96 8.96 -1.32
C ASN A 92 -8.21 9.84 -1.19
N GLY A 93 -8.90 9.80 -0.04
CA GLY A 93 -10.23 10.38 0.11
C GLY A 93 -10.58 10.87 1.52
N GLY A 94 -9.58 10.96 2.40
CA GLY A 94 -9.71 11.47 3.76
C GLY A 94 -10.56 10.59 4.68
N ALA A 95 -11.00 11.20 5.79
CA ALA A 95 -11.73 10.55 6.87
C ALA A 95 -12.98 9.79 6.41
N THR A 96 -13.76 10.35 5.50
CA THR A 96 -15.01 9.73 5.02
C THR A 96 -14.75 8.44 4.26
N ALA A 97 -13.76 8.43 3.37
CA ALA A 97 -13.36 7.23 2.64
C ALA A 97 -12.78 6.17 3.58
N ALA A 98 -11.91 6.60 4.52
CA ALA A 98 -11.31 5.73 5.52
C ALA A 98 -12.35 5.05 6.41
N ARG A 99 -13.32 5.81 6.96
CA ARG A 99 -14.38 5.24 7.80
C ARG A 99 -15.18 4.17 7.08
N LYS A 100 -15.56 4.44 5.83
CA LYS A 100 -16.30 3.47 5.01
C LYS A 100 -15.49 2.21 4.74
N GLU A 101 -14.19 2.32 4.48
CA GLU A 101 -13.31 1.15 4.30
C GLU A 101 -13.16 0.37 5.62
N TYR A 102 -13.06 1.07 6.75
CA TYR A 102 -12.86 0.44 8.06
C TYR A 102 -14.08 -0.29 8.59
N GLU A 103 -15.24 0.37 8.59
CA GLU A 103 -16.49 -0.10 9.21
C GLU A 103 -17.41 -0.79 8.19
N GLY A 104 -17.16 -0.62 6.89
CA GLY A 104 -18.01 -1.12 5.82
C GLY A 104 -19.14 -0.15 5.44
N ASP A 105 -20.04 -0.61 4.58
CA ASP A 105 -21.19 0.17 4.11
C ASP A 105 -22.48 -0.10 4.90
N GLY A 106 -22.41 -0.91 5.96
CA GLY A 106 -23.56 -1.32 6.77
C GLY A 106 -24.53 -2.27 6.05
N PHE A 107 -24.22 -2.71 4.83
CA PHE A 107 -25.08 -3.58 4.04
C PHE A 107 -24.32 -4.78 3.47
N LYS A 108 -23.69 -4.66 2.30
CA LYS A 108 -23.05 -5.78 1.59
C LYS A 108 -21.54 -5.81 1.78
N GLN A 109 -20.90 -4.68 2.01
CA GLN A 109 -19.46 -4.60 2.18
C GLN A 109 -19.08 -4.63 3.64
N LYS A 110 -18.46 -5.73 4.06
CA LYS A 110 -17.78 -5.83 5.35
C LYS A 110 -16.56 -4.92 5.40
N GLY A 111 -16.40 -4.20 6.50
CA GLY A 111 -15.24 -3.34 6.74
C GLY A 111 -13.95 -4.11 6.92
N GLU A 112 -12.82 -3.41 6.90
CA GLU A 112 -11.51 -3.99 7.23
C GLU A 112 -11.48 -4.52 8.68
N VAL A 113 -12.15 -3.84 9.61
CA VAL A 113 -12.28 -4.28 11.02
C VAL A 113 -12.91 -5.67 11.12
N ASP A 114 -13.82 -6.01 10.20
CA ASP A 114 -14.51 -7.29 10.22
C ASP A 114 -13.65 -8.47 9.74
N ARG A 115 -12.55 -8.16 9.06
CA ARG A 115 -11.67 -9.15 8.44
C ARG A 115 -10.40 -9.39 9.26
N SER A 116 -10.23 -8.68 10.37
CA SER A 116 -9.05 -8.75 11.23
C SER A 116 -9.47 -8.79 12.69
N ASP A 117 -9.30 -9.94 13.34
CA ASP A 117 -9.59 -10.09 14.77
C ASP A 117 -8.71 -9.18 15.64
N TYR A 118 -7.50 -8.86 15.17
CA TYR A 118 -6.61 -7.89 15.79
C TYR A 118 -7.25 -6.49 15.84
N LEU A 119 -7.77 -6.01 14.71
CA LEU A 119 -8.43 -4.70 14.63
C LEU A 119 -9.73 -4.71 15.42
N ARG A 120 -10.56 -5.75 15.28
CA ARG A 120 -11.82 -5.89 16.01
C ARG A 120 -11.62 -5.89 17.53
N ARG A 121 -10.55 -6.49 18.03
CA ARG A 121 -10.28 -6.58 19.47
C ARG A 121 -9.81 -5.26 20.08
N LEU A 122 -8.97 -4.52 19.37
CA LEU A 122 -8.29 -3.34 19.92
C LEU A 122 -8.95 -2.02 19.54
N TRP A 123 -9.52 -1.96 18.34
CA TRP A 123 -10.18 -0.77 17.81
C TRP A 123 -11.51 -1.12 17.12
N PRO A 124 -12.55 -1.60 17.83
CA PRO A 124 -13.82 -1.96 17.22
C PRO A 124 -14.48 -0.89 16.31
N ARG A 125 -14.14 0.39 16.47
CA ARG A 125 -14.71 1.51 15.69
C ARG A 125 -13.62 2.41 15.13
N PHE A 126 -13.89 3.08 14.02
CA PHE A 126 -12.93 3.96 13.35
C PHE A 126 -12.47 5.11 14.25
N ASP A 127 -13.35 5.63 15.10
CA ASP A 127 -13.01 6.70 16.05
C ASP A 127 -11.92 6.26 17.04
N GLN A 128 -11.93 4.99 17.45
CA GLN A 128 -10.91 4.45 18.37
C GLN A 128 -9.58 4.22 17.64
N LEU A 129 -9.62 3.76 16.38
CA LEU A 129 -8.42 3.60 15.56
C LEU A 129 -7.69 4.94 15.37
N THR A 130 -8.45 6.02 15.20
CA THR A 130 -7.93 7.36 14.91
C THR A 130 -7.63 8.20 16.15
N GLU A 131 -7.97 7.69 17.33
CA GLU A 131 -7.74 8.35 18.60
C GLU A 131 -6.22 8.59 18.83
N GLY A 132 -5.86 9.78 19.32
CA GLY A 132 -4.46 10.16 19.55
C GLY A 132 -3.63 10.39 18.28
N GLY A 133 -4.24 10.35 17.09
CA GLY A 133 -3.59 10.71 15.82
C GLY A 133 -2.55 9.69 15.33
N GLY A 134 -2.40 8.55 16.00
CA GLY A 134 -1.38 7.55 15.68
C GLY A 134 -1.59 6.93 14.30
N PHE A 135 -2.84 6.63 13.97
CA PHE A 135 -3.23 6.12 12.66
C PHE A 135 -2.82 7.06 11.52
N GLN A 136 -3.14 8.35 11.63
CA GLN A 136 -2.87 9.36 10.59
C GLN A 136 -1.35 9.47 10.36
N ARG A 137 -0.58 9.58 11.44
CA ARG A 137 0.90 9.63 11.35
C ARG A 137 1.46 8.38 10.66
N LEU A 138 1.02 7.19 11.06
CA LEU A 138 1.51 5.94 10.46
C LEU A 138 1.08 5.80 9.00
N ALA A 139 -0.15 6.20 8.65
CA ALA A 139 -0.64 6.19 7.28
C ALA A 139 0.21 7.10 6.38
N ASP A 140 0.40 8.35 6.79
CA ASP A 140 1.15 9.35 6.03
C ASP A 140 2.63 8.96 5.89
N HIS A 141 3.28 8.53 6.97
CA HIS A 141 4.71 8.22 6.95
C HIS A 141 5.03 6.89 6.27
N LEU A 142 4.24 5.83 6.50
CA LEU A 142 4.58 4.50 5.98
C LEU A 142 3.99 4.22 4.60
N LEU A 143 2.78 4.72 4.32
CA LEU A 143 2.04 4.41 3.10
C LEU A 143 1.94 5.60 2.14
N GLY A 144 2.14 6.83 2.62
CA GLY A 144 2.24 8.01 1.76
C GLY A 144 3.32 7.90 0.68
N PRO A 145 4.58 7.50 1.03
CA PRO A 145 5.64 7.31 0.04
C PRO A 145 5.30 6.25 -1.02
N LEU A 146 4.68 5.15 -0.59
CA LEU A 146 4.20 4.10 -1.50
C LEU A 146 3.20 4.67 -2.51
N GLN A 147 2.20 5.42 -2.03
CA GLN A 147 1.18 5.99 -2.91
C GLN A 147 1.78 6.98 -3.92
N GLN A 148 2.77 7.77 -3.52
CA GLN A 148 3.45 8.74 -4.39
C GLN A 148 4.36 8.05 -5.43
N ALA A 149 4.99 6.94 -5.07
CA ALA A 149 5.90 6.19 -5.95
C ALA A 149 5.16 5.30 -6.97
N VAL A 150 3.87 5.03 -6.75
CA VAL A 150 3.06 4.18 -7.64
C VAL A 150 2.61 4.98 -8.85
N HIS A 151 3.23 4.69 -10.00
CA HIS A 151 2.78 5.18 -11.28
C HIS A 151 2.03 4.08 -12.03
N VAL A 152 0.77 4.36 -12.34
CA VAL A 152 -0.09 3.45 -13.09
C VAL A 152 0.16 3.63 -14.58
N LYS A 153 0.60 2.58 -15.26
CA LYS A 153 0.46 2.48 -16.72
C LYS A 153 -0.83 1.74 -17.03
N ALA A 154 -1.71 2.37 -17.80
CA ALA A 154 -2.81 1.66 -18.43
C ALA A 154 -2.24 0.71 -19.48
N GLU A 155 -2.77 -0.52 -19.59
CA GLU A 155 -2.43 -1.41 -20.70
C GLU A 155 -2.65 -0.67 -22.03
N GLY A 156 -1.57 -0.48 -22.77
CA GLY A 156 -1.65 -0.04 -24.15
C GLY A 156 -2.39 -1.12 -24.93
N LYS A 157 -3.60 -0.81 -25.42
CA LYS A 157 -4.27 -1.65 -26.41
C LYS A 157 -3.27 -1.95 -27.52
N GLY A 158 -2.81 -3.20 -27.62
CA GLY A 158 -2.15 -3.71 -28.80
C GLY A 158 -3.09 -3.49 -29.97
N LYS A 159 -2.76 -2.54 -30.84
CA LYS A 159 -3.34 -2.50 -32.18
C LYS A 159 -2.70 -3.65 -32.93
N GLU A 160 -3.39 -4.78 -32.95
CA GLU A 160 -3.15 -5.82 -33.95
C GLU A 160 -3.50 -5.19 -35.31
N GLN A 161 -2.44 -4.89 -36.07
CA GLN A 161 -2.54 -4.51 -37.47
C GLN A 161 -2.74 -5.81 -38.25
N ASP A 162 -3.97 -6.07 -38.69
CA ASP A 162 -4.20 -7.01 -39.79
C ASP A 162 -3.69 -6.34 -41.08
N GLN A 163 -2.67 -6.94 -41.68
CA GLN A 163 -2.33 -6.82 -43.10
C GLN A 163 -2.70 -8.13 -43.78
#